data_AF-A0A2V9MPM8-F1
#
_entry.id   AF-A0A2V9MPM8-F1
#
_cell.length_a   1.000
_cell.length_b   1.000
_cell.length_c   1.000
_cell.angle_alpha   90.00
_cell.angle_beta   90.00
_cell.angle_gamma   90.00
#
_symmetry.space_group_name_H-M   'P 1'
#
loop_
_entity.id
_entity.type
_entity.pdbx_description
1 polymer ?
#
loop_
_entity_poly.entity_id
_entity_poly.type
_entity_poly.pdbx_seq_one_letter_code
_entity_poly.pdbx_strand_id
1 'polypeptide(L)'
;MQSQWVNVAVQDLPVLTQMALNIATLVSTLAAGKQASTGAVAVIQNISAQVSRDLNLLQSSYNEYKASPNNTTLQKIQNIISGLNQNLPALLQAAHISNPILSARVSAAINLIISTVNSVASLMPRSSAATSRKLHALPLLRANDLKKQWNLQVCSPSGNIVMDAAFADSVIR
;
A
#
# COMPACT_ATOMS: atom_id res chain seq x y z
N MET A 1 19.60 -9.74 -19.35
CA MET A 1 18.47 -10.48 -18.73
C MET A 1 17.76 -9.52 -17.79
N GLN A 2 16.53 -9.13 -18.10
CA GLN A 2 15.76 -8.20 -17.26
C GLN A 2 15.27 -8.97 -16.02
N SER A 3 15.46 -8.41 -14.83
CA SER A 3 15.17 -9.14 -13.60
C SER A 3 13.66 -9.21 -13.36
N GLN A 4 13.14 -10.43 -13.17
CA GLN A 4 11.69 -10.71 -13.04
C GLN A 4 11.02 -9.87 -11.94
N TRP A 5 11.72 -9.55 -10.85
CA TRP A 5 11.22 -8.74 -9.74
C TRP A 5 10.92 -7.29 -10.13
N VAL A 6 11.71 -6.69 -11.04
CA VAL A 6 11.48 -5.31 -11.51
C VAL A 6 10.21 -5.27 -12.36
N ASN A 7 9.99 -6.27 -13.21
CA ASN A 7 8.78 -6.34 -14.02
C ASN A 7 7.52 -6.56 -13.17
N VAL A 8 7.60 -7.39 -12.13
CA VAL A 8 6.52 -7.56 -11.14
C VAL A 8 6.23 -6.22 -10.46
N ALA A 9 7.26 -5.55 -9.95
CA ALA A 9 7.13 -4.27 -9.26
C ALA A 9 6.44 -3.20 -10.12
N VAL A 10 6.91 -3.02 -11.36
CA VAL A 10 6.38 -2.01 -12.29
C VAL A 10 4.93 -2.29 -12.69
N GLN A 11 4.49 -3.55 -12.66
CA GLN A 11 3.10 -3.92 -12.96
C GLN A 11 2.15 -3.74 -11.77
N ASP A 12 2.62 -4.04 -10.55
CA ASP A 12 1.76 -4.05 -9.37
C ASP A 12 1.69 -2.68 -8.67
N LEU A 13 2.75 -1.86 -8.78
CA LEU A 13 2.82 -0.55 -8.14
C LEU A 13 1.73 0.45 -8.53
N PRO A 14 1.30 0.56 -9.81
CA PRO A 14 0.19 1.42 -10.18
C PRO A 14 -1.10 1.08 -9.41
N VAL A 15 -1.35 -0.20 -9.14
CA VAL A 15 -2.51 -0.63 -8.33
C VAL A 15 -2.35 -0.18 -6.89
N LEU A 16 -1.16 -0.31 -6.30
CA LEU A 16 -0.89 0.16 -4.94
C LEU A 16 -1.04 1.68 -4.80
N THR A 17 -0.60 2.44 -5.81
CA THR A 17 -0.79 3.90 -5.83
C THR A 17 -2.28 4.24 -5.91
N GLN A 18 -3.05 3.53 -6.73
CA GLN A 18 -4.51 3.71 -6.77
C GLN A 18 -5.18 3.40 -5.43
N MET A 19 -4.74 2.34 -4.74
CA MET A 19 -5.23 2.00 -3.41
C MET A 19 -4.95 3.13 -2.41
N ALA A 20 -3.74 3.69 -2.41
CA ALA A 20 -3.39 4.81 -1.55
C ALA A 20 -4.29 6.03 -1.80
N LEU A 21 -4.53 6.38 -3.07
CA LEU A 21 -5.45 7.46 -3.45
C LEU A 21 -6.89 7.16 -2.99
N ASN A 22 -7.37 5.92 -3.17
CA ASN A 22 -8.71 5.53 -2.75
C ASN A 22 -8.89 5.63 -1.22
N ILE A 23 -7.84 5.42 -0.41
CA ILE A 23 -7.90 5.69 1.05
C ILE A 23 -8.26 7.17 1.33
N ALA A 24 -7.67 8.12 0.61
CA ALA A 24 -7.97 9.54 0.81
C ALA A 24 -9.39 9.91 0.36
N THR A 25 -9.84 9.35 -0.77
CA THR A 25 -11.21 9.53 -1.26
C THR A 25 -12.23 8.98 -0.27
N LEU A 26 -12.04 7.74 0.18
CA LEU A 26 -12.88 7.07 1.17
C LEU A 26 -13.06 7.93 2.41
N VAL A 27 -11.96 8.43 2.98
CA VAL A 27 -12.02 9.24 4.20
C VAL A 27 -12.67 10.60 3.97
N SER A 28 -12.48 11.21 2.81
CA SER A 28 -13.13 12.48 2.47
C SER A 28 -14.66 12.32 2.35
N THR A 29 -15.13 11.23 1.73
CA THR A 29 -16.57 10.90 1.66
C THR A 29 -17.15 10.65 3.05
N LEU A 30 -16.41 9.92 3.91
CA LEU A 30 -16.85 9.66 5.28
C LEU A 30 -16.84 10.92 6.17
N ALA A 31 -15.92 11.85 5.94
CA ALA A 31 -15.91 13.15 6.60
C ALA A 31 -17.16 13.96 6.24
N ALA A 32 -17.53 14.00 4.95
CA ALA A 32 -18.73 14.66 4.47
C ALA A 32 -20.01 14.04 5.08
N GLY A 33 -20.02 12.71 5.24
CA GLY A 33 -21.07 11.95 5.91
C GLY A 33 -21.06 11.99 7.45
N LYS A 34 -20.16 12.78 8.06
CA LYS A 34 -19.95 12.87 9.53
C LYS A 34 -19.68 11.51 10.20
N GLN A 35 -19.08 10.57 9.47
CA GLN A 35 -18.72 9.23 9.95
C GLN A 35 -17.28 9.15 10.48
N ALA A 36 -16.49 10.22 10.34
CA ALA A 36 -15.11 10.31 10.82
C ALA A 36 -14.86 11.68 11.49
N SER A 37 -14.00 11.70 12.52
CA SER A 37 -13.58 12.94 13.17
C SER A 37 -12.55 13.70 12.33
N THR A 38 -12.48 15.02 12.46
CA THR A 38 -11.51 15.86 11.73
C THR A 38 -10.06 15.43 11.98
N GLY A 39 -9.73 15.01 13.21
CA GLY A 39 -8.41 14.49 13.56
C GLY A 39 -8.09 13.19 12.82
N ALA A 40 -9.00 12.23 12.81
CA ALA A 40 -8.82 10.98 12.06
C ALA A 40 -8.70 11.24 10.55
N VAL A 41 -9.50 12.17 10.02
CA VAL A 41 -9.46 12.56 8.60
C VAL A 41 -8.09 13.10 8.21
N ALA A 42 -7.55 14.05 8.98
CA ALA A 42 -6.26 14.65 8.69
C ALA A 42 -5.11 13.63 8.74
N VAL A 43 -5.12 12.72 9.74
CA VAL A 43 -4.08 11.69 9.84
C VAL A 43 -4.16 10.71 8.66
N ILE A 44 -5.35 10.24 8.29
CA ILE A 44 -5.48 9.27 7.19
C ILE A 44 -5.16 9.92 5.83
N GLN A 45 -5.50 11.20 5.63
CA GLN A 45 -5.08 11.95 4.45
C GLN A 45 -3.55 12.08 4.38
N ASN A 46 -2.89 12.37 5.51
CA ASN A 46 -1.43 12.39 5.58
C ASN A 46 -0.81 11.02 5.27
N ILE A 47 -1.40 9.93 5.79
CA ILE A 47 -0.99 8.55 5.46
C ILE A 47 -1.11 8.33 3.95
N SER A 48 -2.27 8.59 3.36
CA SER A 48 -2.50 8.41 1.92
C SER A 48 -1.50 9.22 1.08
N ALA A 49 -1.23 10.47 1.45
CA ALA A 49 -0.25 11.32 0.77
C ALA A 49 1.19 10.79 0.91
N GLN A 50 1.57 10.29 2.09
CA GLN A 50 2.89 9.69 2.30
C GLN A 50 3.04 8.40 1.50
N VAL A 51 2.09 7.48 1.59
CA VAL A 51 2.10 6.21 0.84
C VAL A 51 2.18 6.50 -0.66
N SER A 52 1.37 7.40 -1.18
CA SER A 52 1.37 7.74 -2.61
C SER A 52 2.71 8.29 -3.07
N ARG A 53 3.34 9.17 -2.27
CA ARG A 53 4.69 9.68 -2.57
C ARG A 53 5.74 8.58 -2.57
N ASP A 54 5.75 7.74 -1.54
CA ASP A 54 6.71 6.65 -1.38
C ASP A 54 6.56 5.63 -2.52
N LEU A 55 5.34 5.26 -2.90
CA LEU A 55 5.07 4.35 -4.02
C LEU A 55 5.49 4.95 -5.38
N ASN A 56 5.29 6.25 -5.60
CA ASN A 56 5.77 6.94 -6.81
C ASN A 56 7.30 7.02 -6.88
N LEU A 57 7.96 7.26 -5.75
CA LEU A 57 9.42 7.19 -5.64
C LEU A 57 9.93 5.78 -5.90
N LEU A 58 9.22 4.78 -5.39
CA LEU A 58 9.53 3.38 -5.58
C LEU A 58 9.41 2.99 -7.07
N GLN A 59 8.32 3.38 -7.73
CA GLN A 59 8.10 3.18 -9.18
C GLN A 59 9.22 3.82 -10.01
N SER A 60 9.60 5.05 -9.69
CA SER A 60 10.70 5.75 -10.35
C SER A 60 12.03 5.02 -10.15
N SER A 61 12.30 4.54 -8.94
CA SER A 61 13.53 3.82 -8.61
C SER A 61 13.60 2.43 -9.29
N TYR A 62 12.48 1.72 -9.42
CA TYR A 62 12.43 0.49 -10.22
C TYR A 62 12.70 0.75 -11.70
N ASN A 63 12.13 1.81 -12.26
CA ASN A 63 12.37 2.20 -13.66
C ASN A 63 13.83 2.62 -13.89
N GLU A 64 14.42 3.36 -12.94
CA GLU A 64 15.84 3.73 -12.93
C GLU A 64 16.74 2.48 -12.92
N TYR A 65 16.46 1.53 -12.03
CA TYR A 65 17.20 0.26 -11.96
C TYR A 65 17.01 -0.58 -13.22
N LYS A 66 15.80 -0.59 -13.81
CA LYS A 66 15.51 -1.29 -15.07
C LYS A 66 16.36 -0.77 -16.22
N ALA A 67 16.57 0.55 -16.27
CA ALA A 67 17.36 1.21 -17.30
C ALA A 67 18.87 1.01 -17.09
N SER A 68 19.33 1.12 -15.85
CA SER A 68 20.75 0.95 -15.48
C SER A 68 20.89 0.27 -14.12
N PRO A 69 21.02 -1.08 -14.08
CA PRO A 69 21.13 -1.83 -12.84
C PRO A 69 22.38 -1.43 -12.04
N ASN A 70 22.20 -0.92 -10.83
CA ASN A 70 23.30 -0.54 -9.93
C ASN A 70 22.92 -0.66 -8.45
N ASN A 71 23.94 -0.75 -7.58
CA ASN A 71 23.74 -0.96 -6.14
C ASN A 71 23.14 0.27 -5.43
N THR A 72 23.42 1.48 -5.91
CA THR A 72 22.88 2.72 -5.33
C THR A 72 21.36 2.77 -5.47
N THR A 73 20.83 2.46 -6.66
CA THR A 73 19.38 2.40 -6.89
C THR A 73 18.73 1.23 -6.12
N LEU A 74 19.42 0.09 -5.96
CA LEU A 74 18.93 -0.99 -5.08
C LEU A 74 18.80 -0.56 -3.62
N GLN A 75 19.81 0.13 -3.07
CA GLN A 75 19.77 0.66 -1.71
C GLN A 75 18.65 1.69 -1.54
N LYS A 76 18.44 2.55 -2.55
CA LYS A 76 17.32 3.52 -2.55
C LYS A 76 15.96 2.81 -2.48
N ILE A 77 15.75 1.76 -3.27
CA ILE A 77 14.53 0.93 -3.21
C ILE A 77 14.36 0.34 -1.80
N GLN A 78 15.42 -0.27 -1.25
CA GLN A 78 15.38 -0.85 0.11
C GLN A 78 15.04 0.17 1.19
N ASN A 79 15.60 1.38 1.11
CA ASN A 79 15.33 2.46 2.06
C ASN A 79 13.88 2.93 2.01
N ILE A 80 13.29 3.07 0.81
CA ILE A 80 11.87 3.43 0.66
C ILE A 80 10.98 2.34 1.28
N ILE A 81 11.28 1.06 1.00
CA ILE A 81 10.53 -0.08 1.55
C ILE A 81 10.65 -0.13 3.08
N SER A 82 11.83 0.11 3.64
CA SER A 82 12.01 0.20 5.10
C SER A 82 11.23 1.37 5.70
N GLY A 83 11.23 2.53 5.03
CA GLY A 83 10.46 3.70 5.45
C GLY A 83 8.95 3.42 5.49
N LEU A 84 8.40 2.77 4.46
CA LEU A 84 7.00 2.34 4.42
C LEU A 84 6.66 1.38 5.58
N ASN A 85 7.52 0.40 5.85
CA ASN A 85 7.31 -0.58 6.93
C ASN A 85 7.35 0.05 8.33
N GLN A 86 8.13 1.11 8.54
CA GLN A 86 8.25 1.76 9.85
C GLN A 86 7.20 2.84 10.06
N ASN A 87 6.99 3.70 9.04
CA ASN A 87 6.18 4.90 9.20
C ASN A 87 4.69 4.61 9.18
N LEU A 88 4.22 3.71 8.30
CA LEU A 88 2.79 3.51 8.12
C LEU A 88 2.09 2.90 9.34
N PRO A 89 2.63 1.87 10.02
CA PRO A 89 2.01 1.37 11.24
C PRO A 89 1.97 2.42 12.36
N ALA A 90 3.03 3.22 12.49
CA ALA A 90 3.11 4.28 13.50
C ALA A 90 2.05 5.38 13.26
N LEU A 91 1.90 5.82 12.00
CA LEU A 91 0.91 6.81 11.62
C LEU A 91 -0.52 6.29 11.81
N LEU A 92 -0.76 5.01 11.48
CA LEU A 92 -2.05 4.38 11.69
C LEU A 92 -2.41 4.31 13.18
N GLN A 93 -1.46 3.98 14.05
CA GLN A 93 -1.66 3.99 15.51
C GLN A 93 -1.99 5.40 16.01
N ALA A 94 -1.30 6.42 15.49
CA ALA A 94 -1.54 7.83 15.83
C ALA A 94 -2.89 8.37 15.33
N ALA A 95 -3.57 7.68 14.40
CA ALA A 95 -4.84 8.13 13.84
C ALA A 95 -6.02 8.06 14.83
N HIS A 96 -5.90 7.26 15.90
CA HIS A 96 -6.92 7.07 16.95
C HIS A 96 -8.37 7.02 16.40
N ILE A 97 -8.57 6.24 15.34
CA ILE A 97 -9.85 6.18 14.61
C ILE A 97 -10.90 5.54 15.52
N SER A 98 -11.84 6.35 16.01
CA SER A 98 -12.87 5.90 16.96
C SER A 98 -13.92 4.97 16.33
N ASN A 99 -14.14 5.10 15.01
CA ASN A 99 -15.07 4.22 14.31
C ASN A 99 -14.38 2.87 14.00
N PRO A 100 -14.86 1.74 14.56
CA PRO A 100 -14.18 0.46 14.43
C PRO A 100 -14.22 -0.09 13.00
N ILE A 101 -15.29 0.18 12.25
CA ILE A 101 -15.43 -0.24 10.84
C ILE A 101 -14.40 0.51 10.00
N LEU A 102 -14.33 1.83 10.13
CA LEU A 102 -13.35 2.65 9.42
C LEU A 102 -11.92 2.25 9.78
N SER A 103 -11.64 2.06 11.07
CA SER A 103 -10.33 1.62 11.56
C SER A 103 -9.93 0.29 10.92
N ALA A 104 -10.85 -0.69 10.87
CA ALA A 104 -10.60 -1.97 10.23
C ALA A 104 -10.33 -1.84 8.72
N ARG A 105 -11.09 -1.01 7.99
CA ARG A 105 -10.91 -0.82 6.54
C ARG A 105 -9.58 -0.13 6.21
N VAL A 106 -9.23 0.92 6.92
CA VAL A 106 -7.95 1.63 6.72
C VAL A 106 -6.78 0.74 7.10
N SER A 107 -6.89 -0.03 8.19
CA SER A 107 -5.87 -1.01 8.58
C SER A 107 -5.68 -2.09 7.53
N ALA A 108 -6.77 -2.65 7.00
CA ALA A 108 -6.71 -3.66 5.94
C ALA A 108 -6.05 -3.10 4.66
N ALA A 109 -6.42 -1.88 4.27
CA ALA A 109 -5.82 -1.17 3.14
C ALA A 109 -4.30 -1.01 3.29
N ILE A 110 -3.84 -0.50 4.45
CA ILE A 110 -2.42 -0.28 4.73
C ILE A 110 -1.66 -1.61 4.78
N ASN A 111 -2.22 -2.63 5.44
CA ASN A 111 -1.61 -3.96 5.52
C ASN A 111 -1.44 -4.61 4.15
N LEU A 112 -2.41 -4.43 3.25
CA LEU A 112 -2.34 -4.94 1.89
C LEU A 112 -1.20 -4.26 1.11
N ILE A 113 -1.05 -2.93 1.24
CA ILE A 113 0.05 -2.19 0.62
C ILE A 113 1.40 -2.68 1.15
N ILE A 114 1.57 -2.75 2.47
CA ILE A 114 2.82 -3.20 3.11
C ILE A 114 3.17 -4.64 2.70
N SER A 115 2.20 -5.55 2.77
CA SER A 115 2.40 -6.95 2.40
C SER A 115 2.85 -7.12 0.94
N THR A 116 2.26 -6.33 0.04
CA THR A 116 2.62 -6.37 -1.39
C THR A 116 4.02 -5.83 -1.62
N VAL A 117 4.35 -4.67 -1.04
CA VAL A 117 5.70 -4.09 -1.14
C VAL A 117 6.76 -5.06 -0.59
N ASN A 118 6.49 -5.73 0.52
CA ASN A 118 7.38 -6.75 1.09
C ASN A 118 7.49 -8.00 0.22
N SER A 119 6.41 -8.42 -0.44
CA SER A 119 6.42 -9.53 -1.39
C SER A 119 7.31 -9.21 -2.58
N VAL A 120 7.24 -7.99 -3.12
CA VAL A 120 8.15 -7.52 -4.18
C VAL A 120 9.60 -7.44 -3.68
N ALA A 121 9.81 -6.92 -2.46
CA ALA A 121 11.12 -6.83 -1.83
C ALA A 121 11.79 -8.21 -1.69
N SER A 122 11.00 -9.25 -1.41
CA SER A 122 11.50 -10.62 -1.25
C SER A 122 12.14 -11.20 -2.52
N LEU A 123 11.79 -10.65 -3.68
CA LEU A 123 12.33 -11.04 -4.98
C LEU A 123 13.59 -10.25 -5.38
N MET A 124 13.93 -9.19 -4.65
CA MET A 124 15.11 -8.37 -4.95
C MET A 124 16.40 -9.16 -4.73
N PRO A 125 17.44 -8.93 -5.56
CA PRO A 125 18.75 -9.49 -5.33
C PRO A 125 19.28 -8.99 -3.99
N ARG A 126 19.58 -9.91 -3.08
CA ARG A 126 20.23 -9.57 -1.81
C ARG A 126 21.69 -9.23 -2.11
N SER A 127 22.09 -8.01 -1.80
CA SER A 127 23.52 -7.68 -1.70
C SER A 127 24.11 -8.52 -0.57
N SER A 128 24.84 -9.56 -0.95
CA SER A 128 25.69 -10.41 -0.10
C SER A 128 25.01 -11.54 0.70
N ALA A 129 25.74 -12.65 0.73
CA ALA A 129 25.41 -13.93 1.35
C ALA A 129 25.12 -13.78 2.85
N ALA A 130 23.85 -13.70 3.23
CA ALA A 130 23.41 -13.97 4.58
C ALA A 130 22.34 -15.07 4.50
N THR A 131 22.73 -16.22 5.05
CA THR A 131 21.96 -17.42 5.41
C THR A 131 20.53 -17.47 4.88
N SER A 132 20.28 -18.44 3.99
CA SER A 132 18.96 -18.87 3.53
C SER A 132 17.97 -19.11 4.68
N ARG A 133 17.38 -18.05 5.22
CA ARG A 133 16.03 -18.13 5.74
C ARG A 133 15.16 -18.28 4.50
N LYS A 134 14.63 -19.48 4.30
CA LYS A 134 13.40 -19.72 3.53
C LYS A 134 12.32 -18.84 4.16
N LEU A 135 12.30 -17.55 3.80
CA LEU A 135 11.07 -16.81 3.77
C LEU A 135 10.22 -17.61 2.80
N HIS A 136 9.18 -18.27 3.31
CA HIS A 136 8.15 -18.82 2.45
C HIS A 136 7.75 -17.67 1.53
N ALA A 137 8.02 -17.83 0.24
CA ALA A 137 7.63 -16.84 -0.75
C ALA A 137 6.12 -16.70 -0.59
N LEU A 138 5.67 -15.58 -0.03
CA LEU A 138 4.26 -15.24 -0.05
C LEU A 138 3.84 -15.31 -1.51
N PRO A 139 2.68 -15.93 -1.83
CA PRO A 139 2.18 -15.93 -3.19
C PRO A 139 2.20 -14.49 -3.69
N LEU A 140 2.90 -14.24 -4.81
CA LEU A 140 2.94 -12.92 -5.41
C LEU A 140 1.52 -12.55 -5.80
N LEU A 141 0.88 -11.69 -5.01
CA LEU A 141 -0.39 -11.11 -5.37
C LEU A 141 -0.16 -10.22 -6.58
N ARG A 142 -0.58 -10.70 -7.74
CA ARG A 142 -0.57 -9.93 -8.98
C ARG A 142 -1.62 -8.84 -8.90
N ALA A 143 -1.45 -7.80 -9.72
CA ALA A 143 -2.42 -6.70 -9.89
C ALA A 143 -3.90 -7.12 -9.79
N ASN A 144 -4.33 -8.18 -10.48
CA ASN A 144 -5.73 -8.65 -10.43
C ASN A 144 -6.13 -9.23 -9.06
N ASP A 145 -5.24 -9.96 -8.41
CA ASP A 145 -5.50 -10.51 -7.08
C ASP A 145 -5.45 -9.41 -6.02
N LEU A 146 -4.58 -8.40 -6.19
CA LEU A 146 -4.55 -7.21 -5.35
C LEU A 146 -5.87 -6.44 -5.42
N LYS A 147 -6.38 -6.18 -6.62
CA LYS A 147 -7.70 -5.56 -6.82
C LYS A 147 -8.80 -6.36 -6.14
N LYS A 148 -8.81 -7.69 -6.31
CA LYS A 148 -9.79 -8.57 -5.64
C LYS A 148 -9.69 -8.46 -4.12
N GLN A 149 -8.48 -8.57 -3.56
CA GLN A 149 -8.27 -8.49 -2.11
C GLN A 149 -8.67 -7.12 -1.57
N TRP A 150 -8.37 -6.03 -2.29
CA TRP A 150 -8.85 -4.70 -1.93
C TRP A 150 -10.38 -4.64 -1.91
N ASN A 151 -11.03 -5.07 -2.98
CA ASN A 151 -12.50 -5.04 -3.07
C ASN A 151 -13.14 -5.90 -1.96
N LEU A 152 -12.53 -7.03 -1.60
CA LEU A 152 -13.02 -7.90 -0.52
C LEU A 152 -12.78 -7.32 0.87
N GLN A 153 -11.60 -6.77 1.14
CA GLN A 153 -11.22 -6.35 2.50
C GLN A 153 -11.63 -4.91 2.82
N VAL A 154 -11.62 -4.03 1.82
CA VAL A 154 -11.87 -2.59 1.97
C VAL A 154 -13.28 -2.22 1.53
N CYS A 155 -13.74 -2.74 0.40
CA CYS A 155 -15.00 -2.32 -0.22
C CYS A 155 -16.24 -3.13 0.19
N SER A 156 -16.08 -4.15 1.03
CA SER A 156 -17.21 -4.98 1.45
C SER A 156 -18.25 -4.19 2.26
N PRO A 157 -19.55 -4.44 2.04
CA PRO A 157 -20.63 -3.82 2.80
C PRO A 157 -20.45 -3.98 4.31
N SER A 158 -20.84 -2.94 5.03
CA SER A 158 -20.76 -2.80 6.48
C SER A 158 -22.14 -2.73 7.14
N GLY A 159 -23.20 -2.53 6.35
CA GLY A 159 -24.55 -2.32 6.85
C GLY A 159 -24.84 -0.87 7.23
N ASN A 160 -23.87 0.04 7.06
CA ASN A 160 -24.06 1.48 7.19
C ASN A 160 -24.09 2.10 5.79
N ILE A 161 -25.23 2.68 5.39
CA ILE A 161 -25.48 3.19 4.03
C ILE A 161 -24.44 4.22 3.58
N VAL A 162 -24.04 5.13 4.47
CA VAL A 162 -23.08 6.19 4.16
C VAL A 162 -21.67 5.60 3.96
N MET A 163 -21.31 4.62 4.79
CA MET A 163 -20.04 3.90 4.64
C MET A 163 -20.02 3.03 3.40
N ASP A 164 -21.12 2.34 3.12
CA ASP A 164 -21.24 1.43 1.99
C ASP A 164 -21.16 2.18 0.67
N ALA A 165 -21.71 3.41 0.59
CA ALA A 165 -21.49 4.30 -0.54
C ALA A 165 -20.00 4.67 -0.71
N ALA A 166 -19.32 5.09 0.36
CA ALA A 166 -17.89 5.42 0.30
C ALA A 166 -17.00 4.22 -0.06
N PHE A 167 -17.36 3.02 0.41
CA PHE A 167 -16.69 1.76 0.10
C PHE A 167 -16.90 1.33 -1.34
N ALA A 168 -18.11 1.50 -1.88
CA ALA A 168 -18.42 1.25 -3.28
C ALA A 168 -17.64 2.17 -4.22
N ASP A 169 -17.50 3.46 -3.88
CA ASP A 169 -16.70 4.42 -4.65
C ASP A 169 -15.20 4.09 -4.66
N SER A 170 -14.75 3.30 -3.68
CA SER A 170 -13.34 2.90 -3.54
C SER A 170 -12.99 1.63 -4.33
N VAL A 171 -13.94 1.01 -5.02
CA VAL A 171 -13.73 -0.23 -5.79
C VAL A 171 -12.73 0.01 -6.93
N ILE A 172 -11.78 -0.91 -7.09
CA ILE A 172 -10.84 -0.88 -8.21
C ILE A 172 -11.32 -1.87 -9.27
N ARG A 173 -11.52 -1.36 -10.50
CA ARG A 173 -11.91 -2.13 -11.69
C ARG A 173 -10.69 -2.58 -12.49
#